data_AF-A0AA37V1G9-F1
#
_entry.id   AF-A0AA37V1G9-F1
#
_cell.length_a   1.000
_cell.length_b   1.000
_cell.length_c   1.000
_cell.angle_alpha   90.00
_cell.angle_beta   90.00
_cell.angle_gamma   90.00
#
_symmetry.space_group_name_H-M   'P 1'
#
loop_
_entity.id
_entity.type
_entity.pdbx_description
1 polymer ?
#
loop_
_entity_poly.entity_id
_entity_poly.type
_entity_poly.pdbx_seq_one_letter_code
_entity_poly.pdbx_strand_id
1 'polypeptide(L)'
;MSPQNVVELADRVSRKRAIGTAAATTVFLAIQVVARPVFRGDGTVLSPLRANMWALNAGILLLLLLPIGGYVFGARVRALVNDDVSRHNSRLAATAGFWVAMLVALAVYALPAAQGLTAREATYLVVTPAVGVALLAFAWCEARALRDG
;
A
#
# COMPACT_ATOMS: atom_id res chain seq x y z
N MET A 1 -3.95 9.02 32.38
CA MET A 1 -3.30 9.83 31.32
C MET A 1 -3.99 11.18 31.25
N SER A 2 -3.23 12.27 31.29
CA SER A 2 -3.78 13.61 31.06
C SER A 2 -4.27 13.72 29.60
N PRO A 3 -5.26 14.59 29.30
CA PRO A 3 -5.76 14.80 27.94
C PRO A 3 -4.63 15.15 26.95
N GLN A 4 -3.68 15.99 27.38
CA GLN A 4 -2.51 16.38 26.59
C GLN A 4 -1.64 15.17 26.19
N ASN A 5 -1.42 14.22 27.10
CA ASN A 5 -0.63 13.03 26.82
C ASN A 5 -1.30 12.11 25.78
N VAL A 6 -2.64 12.01 25.78
CA VAL A 6 -3.37 11.21 24.79
C VAL A 6 -3.24 11.80 23.39
N VAL A 7 -3.29 13.13 23.27
CA VAL A 7 -3.14 13.85 21.99
C VAL A 7 -1.72 13.72 21.45
N GLU A 8 -0.70 13.97 22.28
CA GLU A 8 0.70 13.81 21.88
C GLU A 8 1.02 12.37 21.43
N LEU A 9 0.47 11.37 22.13
CA LEU A 9 0.64 9.97 21.74
C LEU A 9 -0.05 9.67 20.41
N ALA A 10 -1.26 10.19 20.18
CA ALA A 10 -1.98 10.03 18.93
C ALA A 10 -1.21 10.66 17.75
N ASP A 11 -0.68 11.86 17.93
CA ASP A 11 0.13 12.56 16.91
C ASP A 11 1.40 11.76 16.57
N ARG A 12 2.12 11.28 17.59
CA ARG A 12 3.32 10.45 17.41
C ARG A 12 3.00 9.14 16.66
N VAL A 13 1.86 8.51 16.97
CA VAL A 13 1.42 7.28 16.29
C VAL A 13 1.05 7.58 14.83
N SER A 14 0.33 8.67 14.57
CA SER A 14 -0.06 9.09 13.22
C SER A 14 1.18 9.37 12.34
N ARG A 15 2.14 10.14 12.86
CA ARG A 15 3.42 10.41 12.17
C ARG A 15 4.21 9.15 11.86
N LYS A 16 4.30 8.22 12.82
CA LYS A 16 4.97 6.94 12.61
C LYS A 16 4.25 6.08 11.58
N ARG A 17 2.92 6.10 11.55
CA ARG A 17 2.11 5.40 10.53
C ARG A 17 2.41 5.94 9.13
N ALA A 18 2.37 7.25 8.94
CA ALA A 18 2.64 7.87 7.65
C ALA A 18 4.04 7.51 7.11
N ILE A 19 5.08 7.69 7.94
CA ILE A 19 6.47 7.38 7.57
C ILE A 19 6.65 5.87 7.35
N GLY A 20 6.08 5.04 8.24
CA GLY A 20 6.15 3.59 8.14
C GLY A 20 5.52 3.07 6.85
N THR A 21 4.34 3.57 6.48
CA THR A 21 3.67 3.21 5.23
C THR A 21 4.47 3.64 4.00
N ALA A 22 5.02 4.87 3.98
CA ALA A 22 5.88 5.33 2.89
C ALA A 22 7.13 4.46 2.73
N ALA A 23 7.83 4.18 3.84
CA ALA A 23 9.05 3.37 3.84
C ALA A 23 8.78 1.93 3.40
N ALA A 24 7.76 1.28 3.96
CA ALA A 24 7.39 -0.10 3.61
C ALA A 24 7.01 -0.22 2.13
N THR A 25 6.25 0.75 1.60
CA THR A 25 5.85 0.77 0.20
C THR A 25 7.04 1.00 -0.72
N THR A 26 7.94 1.91 -0.36
CA THR A 26 9.17 2.18 -1.14
C THR A 26 10.05 0.94 -1.21
N VAL A 27 10.27 0.26 -0.08
CA VAL A 27 11.03 -0.99 -0.04
C VAL A 27 10.35 -2.08 -0.88
N PHE A 28 9.03 -2.22 -0.77
CA PHE A 28 8.27 -3.17 -1.57
C PHE A 28 8.47 -2.96 -3.08
N LEU A 29 8.35 -1.71 -3.54
CA LEU A 29 8.55 -1.35 -4.96
C LEU A 29 10.00 -1.54 -5.39
N ALA A 30 10.98 -1.18 -4.57
CA ALA A 30 12.40 -1.42 -4.87
C ALA A 30 12.71 -2.92 -5.05
N ILE A 31 12.15 -3.77 -4.18
CA ILE A 31 12.26 -5.23 -4.30
C ILE A 31 11.66 -5.71 -5.62
N GLN A 32 10.54 -5.12 -6.08
CA GLN A 32 9.92 -5.51 -7.35
C GLN A 32 10.82 -5.24 -8.55
N VAL A 33 11.48 -4.08 -8.58
CA VAL A 33 12.39 -3.69 -9.66
C VAL A 33 13.61 -4.60 -9.74
N VAL A 34 14.19 -4.95 -8.59
CA VAL A 34 15.41 -5.76 -8.51
C VAL A 34 15.14 -7.25 -8.67
N ALA A 35 14.18 -7.79 -7.91
CA ALA A 35 13.98 -9.24 -7.82
C ALA A 35 13.14 -9.82 -8.95
N ARG A 36 12.33 -8.98 -9.62
CA ARG A 36 11.36 -9.32 -10.69
C ARG A 36 10.68 -10.67 -10.40
N PRO A 37 9.93 -10.78 -9.28
CA PRO A 37 9.52 -12.08 -8.76
C PRO A 37 8.56 -12.85 -9.68
N VAL A 38 7.93 -12.16 -10.63
CA VAL A 38 6.94 -12.75 -11.55
C VAL A 38 7.41 -12.79 -13.01
N PHE A 39 8.34 -11.91 -13.43
CA PHE A 39 8.89 -11.89 -14.79
C PHE A 39 10.32 -12.47 -14.84
N ARG A 40 10.59 -13.48 -15.68
CA ARG A 40 11.97 -13.94 -15.98
C ARG A 40 12.12 -14.44 -17.42
N GLY A 41 13.30 -14.20 -17.99
CA GLY A 41 13.72 -14.59 -19.35
C GLY A 41 14.52 -15.91 -19.47
N ASP A 42 14.82 -16.60 -18.35
CA ASP A 42 15.95 -17.54 -18.33
C ASP A 42 15.57 -19.03 -18.10
N GLY A 43 14.33 -19.44 -18.40
CA GLY A 43 13.95 -20.86 -18.48
C GLY A 43 13.95 -21.68 -17.18
N THR A 44 14.18 -21.08 -16.01
CA THR A 44 14.11 -21.76 -14.71
C THR A 44 12.68 -21.75 -14.14
N VAL A 45 12.27 -22.86 -13.53
CA VAL A 45 10.94 -23.03 -12.94
C VAL A 45 10.64 -21.89 -11.97
N LEU A 46 9.52 -21.21 -12.19
CA LEU A 46 8.98 -20.16 -11.32
C LEU A 46 8.87 -20.72 -9.89
N SER A 47 9.70 -20.25 -8.96
CA SER A 47 9.61 -20.71 -7.56
C SER A 47 8.26 -20.25 -7.01
N PRO A 48 7.28 -21.15 -6.77
CA PRO A 48 5.95 -20.76 -6.32
C PRO A 48 6.01 -19.98 -5.00
N LEU A 49 7.05 -20.26 -4.21
CA LEU A 49 7.37 -19.55 -2.98
C LEU A 49 7.53 -18.04 -3.19
N ARG A 50 8.30 -17.59 -4.21
CA ARG A 50 8.53 -16.15 -4.43
C ARG A 50 7.25 -15.42 -4.82
N ALA A 51 6.46 -16.02 -5.72
CA ALA A 51 5.17 -15.47 -6.13
C ALA A 51 4.20 -15.38 -4.95
N ASN A 52 4.14 -16.42 -4.11
CA ASN A 52 3.30 -16.42 -2.91
C ASN A 52 3.78 -15.42 -1.86
N MET A 53 5.10 -15.26 -1.66
CA MET A 53 5.66 -14.25 -0.76
C MET A 53 5.37 -12.82 -1.25
N TRP A 54 5.42 -12.57 -2.55
CA TRP A 54 4.98 -11.30 -3.13
C TRP A 54 3.51 -11.03 -2.83
N ALA A 55 2.64 -12.01 -3.11
CA ALA A 55 1.20 -11.86 -2.89
C ALA A 55 0.87 -11.62 -1.42
N LEU A 56 1.53 -12.36 -0.51
CA LEU A 56 1.42 -12.15 0.93
C LEU A 56 1.86 -10.74 1.33
N ASN A 57 3.00 -10.27 0.83
CA ASN A 57 3.52 -8.94 1.14
C ASN A 57 2.58 -7.83 0.63
N ALA A 58 2.09 -7.94 -0.61
CA ALA A 58 1.10 -7.02 -1.16
C ALA A 58 -0.19 -7.00 -0.33
N GLY A 59 -0.67 -8.17 0.11
CA GLY A 59 -1.82 -8.30 0.99
C GLY A 59 -1.61 -7.64 2.35
N ILE A 60 -0.45 -7.86 2.99
CA ILE A 60 -0.09 -7.22 4.26
C ILE A 60 -0.03 -5.70 4.11
N LEU A 61 0.55 -5.20 3.02
CA LEU A 61 0.64 -3.77 2.76
C LEU A 61 -0.73 -3.12 2.55
N LEU A 62 -1.66 -3.80 1.88
CA LEU A 62 -3.04 -3.30 1.75
C LEU A 62 -3.75 -3.13 3.10
N LEU A 63 -3.40 -3.93 4.11
CA LEU A 63 -3.93 -3.75 5.47
C LEU A 63 -3.53 -2.39 6.08
N LEU A 64 -2.46 -1.75 5.61
CA LEU A 64 -2.05 -0.43 6.07
C LEU A 64 -3.02 0.69 5.64
N LEU A 65 -3.86 0.46 4.62
CA LEU A 65 -4.94 1.40 4.25
C LEU A 65 -6.16 1.27 5.16
N LEU A 66 -6.33 0.12 5.81
CA LEU A 66 -7.48 -0.09 6.68
C LEU A 66 -7.30 0.69 7.99
N PRO A 67 -8.40 1.07 8.67
CA PRO A 67 -8.35 1.83 9.92
C PRO A 67 -7.95 0.94 11.11
N ILE A 68 -6.90 0.13 10.97
CA ILE A 68 -6.37 -0.80 11.99
C ILE A 68 -5.29 -0.09 12.85
N GLY A 69 -4.88 1.12 12.48
CA GLY A 69 -4.01 1.96 13.30
C GLY A 69 -4.61 2.18 14.69
N GLY A 70 -3.80 2.18 15.76
CA GLY A 70 -4.31 2.47 17.08
C GLY A 70 -4.94 1.30 17.85
N TYR A 71 -5.14 0.12 17.25
CA TYR A 71 -5.75 -1.04 17.94
C TYR A 71 -4.91 -1.61 19.10
N VAL A 72 -3.59 -1.42 19.03
CA VAL A 72 -2.67 -1.77 20.13
C VAL A 72 -2.73 -0.74 21.27
N PHE A 73 -3.34 0.42 21.02
CA PHE A 73 -3.49 1.50 21.99
C PHE A 73 -4.94 1.59 22.48
N GLY A 74 -5.17 2.25 23.61
CA GLY A 74 -6.51 2.39 24.19
C GLY A 74 -7.52 3.08 23.24
N ALA A 75 -8.82 2.84 23.48
CA ALA A 75 -9.91 3.28 22.59
C ALA A 75 -9.88 4.78 22.23
N ARG A 76 -9.40 5.65 23.14
CA ARG A 76 -9.27 7.09 22.91
C ARG A 76 -8.19 7.44 21.88
N VAL A 77 -7.01 6.82 21.96
CA VAL A 77 -5.93 7.01 20.98
C VAL A 77 -6.37 6.47 19.61
N ARG A 78 -7.03 5.31 19.59
CA ARG A 78 -7.58 4.74 18.36
C ARG A 78 -8.61 5.66 17.69
N ALA A 79 -9.46 6.33 18.47
CA ALA A 79 -10.45 7.27 17.94
C ALA A 79 -9.77 8.51 17.33
N LEU A 80 -8.72 9.03 17.97
CA LEU A 80 -7.96 10.17 17.45
C LEU A 80 -7.12 9.82 16.22
N VAL A 81 -6.50 8.63 16.19
CA VAL A 81 -5.67 8.17 15.07
C VAL A 81 -6.49 7.79 13.83
N ASN A 82 -7.76 7.42 14.01
CA ASN A 82 -8.70 7.09 12.93
C ASN A 82 -9.88 8.06 12.93
N ASP A 83 -9.56 9.34 13.04
CA ASP A 83 -10.50 10.43 12.87
C ASP A 83 -11.06 10.48 11.43
N ASP A 84 -11.97 11.42 11.20
CA ASP A 84 -12.63 11.55 9.89
C ASP A 84 -11.65 11.97 8.80
N VAL A 85 -10.58 12.71 9.14
CA VAL A 85 -9.52 13.10 8.20
C VAL A 85 -8.75 11.87 7.73
N SER A 86 -8.32 10.99 8.64
CA SER A 86 -7.57 9.80 8.27
C SER A 86 -8.41 8.81 7.46
N ARG A 87 -9.71 8.67 7.81
CA ARG A 87 -10.66 7.87 7.03
C ARG A 87 -10.86 8.44 5.63
N HIS A 88 -10.93 9.76 5.51
CA HIS A 88 -11.03 10.43 4.21
C HIS A 88 -9.76 10.21 3.38
N ASN A 89 -8.57 10.34 3.98
CA ASN A 89 -7.28 10.07 3.33
C ASN A 89 -7.20 8.63 2.81
N SER A 90 -7.62 7.65 3.60
CA SER A 90 -7.68 6.24 3.20
C SER A 90 -8.59 6.02 1.98
N ARG A 91 -9.77 6.66 1.94
CA ARG A 91 -10.67 6.59 0.78
C ARG A 91 -10.05 7.19 -0.48
N LEU A 92 -9.46 8.39 -0.36
CA LEU A 92 -8.77 9.04 -1.49
C LEU A 92 -7.63 8.17 -2.03
N ALA A 93 -6.83 7.61 -1.12
CA ALA A 93 -5.75 6.69 -1.45
C ALA A 93 -6.26 5.43 -2.18
N ALA A 94 -7.33 4.82 -1.68
CA ALA A 94 -7.96 3.67 -2.33
C ALA A 94 -8.50 4.02 -3.73
N THR A 95 -9.10 5.20 -3.89
CA THR A 95 -9.54 5.69 -5.21
C THR A 95 -8.38 5.87 -6.18
N ALA A 96 -7.24 6.43 -5.72
CA ALA A 96 -6.05 6.56 -6.55
C ALA A 96 -5.52 5.18 -7.00
N GLY A 97 -5.42 4.22 -6.07
CA GLY A 97 -5.04 2.84 -6.39
C GLY A 97 -5.99 2.15 -7.36
N PHE A 98 -7.30 2.34 -7.19
CA PHE A 98 -8.32 1.81 -8.11
C PHE A 98 -8.13 2.32 -9.53
N TRP A 99 -7.94 3.63 -9.72
CA TRP A 99 -7.74 4.19 -11.05
C TRP A 99 -6.46 3.68 -11.71
N VAL A 100 -5.38 3.53 -10.95
CA VAL A 100 -4.15 2.91 -11.45
C VAL A 100 -4.38 1.45 -11.85
N ALA A 101 -5.09 0.67 -11.03
CA ALA A 101 -5.42 -0.71 -11.36
C ALA A 101 -6.23 -0.80 -12.67
N MET A 102 -7.22 0.07 -12.84
CA MET A 102 -8.04 0.14 -14.06
C MET A 102 -7.21 0.48 -15.30
N LEU A 103 -6.36 1.50 -15.21
CA LEU A 103 -5.49 1.91 -16.33
C LEU A 103 -4.52 0.79 -16.72
N VAL A 104 -3.92 0.13 -15.73
CA VAL A 104 -2.97 -0.96 -16.00
C VAL A 104 -3.69 -2.20 -16.53
N ALA A 105 -4.89 -2.53 -16.03
CA ALA A 105 -5.68 -3.64 -16.57
C ALA A 105 -6.08 -3.40 -18.04
N LEU A 106 -6.47 -2.17 -18.40
CA LEU A 106 -6.72 -1.78 -19.78
C LEU A 106 -5.45 -1.86 -20.64
N ALA A 107 -4.30 -1.43 -20.11
CA ALA A 107 -3.02 -1.57 -20.80
C ALA A 107 -2.66 -3.04 -21.04
N VAL A 108 -2.85 -3.91 -20.04
CA VAL A 108 -2.63 -5.37 -20.18
C VAL A 108 -3.58 -5.97 -21.23
N TYR A 109 -4.84 -5.56 -21.26
CA TYR A 109 -5.80 -6.00 -22.28
C TYR A 109 -5.39 -5.58 -23.71
N ALA A 110 -4.83 -4.37 -23.85
CA ALA A 110 -4.37 -3.84 -25.13
C ALA A 110 -3.07 -4.51 -25.65
N LEU A 111 -2.39 -5.32 -24.84
CA LEU A 111 -1.18 -6.00 -25.27
C LEU A 111 -1.48 -7.05 -26.34
N PRO A 112 -0.64 -7.18 -27.38
CA PRO A 112 -0.83 -8.20 -28.40
C PRO A 112 -0.85 -9.60 -27.81
N ALA A 113 -1.81 -10.44 -28.25
CA ALA A 113 -1.94 -11.83 -27.81
C ALA A 113 -0.65 -12.65 -27.99
N ALA A 114 0.19 -12.27 -28.96
CA ALA A 114 1.49 -12.88 -29.22
C ALA A 114 2.48 -12.78 -28.04
N GLN A 115 2.25 -11.89 -27.07
CA GLN A 115 3.11 -11.76 -25.88
C GLN A 115 2.81 -12.78 -24.78
N GLY A 116 1.73 -13.57 -24.89
CA GLY A 116 1.49 -14.74 -24.05
C GLY A 116 1.61 -14.48 -22.53
N LEU A 117 0.93 -13.45 -22.02
CA LEU A 117 0.93 -13.15 -20.59
C LEU A 117 0.16 -14.20 -19.79
N THR A 118 0.79 -14.75 -18.77
CA THR A 118 0.11 -15.61 -17.80
C THR A 118 -0.80 -14.77 -16.89
N ALA A 119 -1.84 -15.40 -16.34
CA ALA A 119 -2.73 -14.75 -15.37
C ALA A 119 -1.97 -14.18 -14.15
N ARG A 120 -0.86 -14.82 -13.74
CA ARG A 120 -0.02 -14.35 -12.63
C ARG A 120 0.73 -13.06 -13.00
N GLU A 121 1.30 -12.99 -14.19
CA GLU A 121 2.00 -11.80 -14.68
C GLU A 121 1.05 -10.62 -14.87
N ALA A 122 -0.14 -10.87 -15.45
CA ALA A 122 -1.19 -9.86 -15.56
C ALA A 122 -1.60 -9.32 -14.18
N THR A 123 -1.85 -10.22 -13.21
CA THR A 123 -2.19 -9.84 -11.83
C THR A 123 -1.08 -9.02 -11.18
N TYR A 124 0.17 -9.44 -11.37
CA TYR A 124 1.33 -8.72 -10.86
C TYR A 124 1.43 -7.30 -11.39
N LEU A 125 1.26 -7.12 -12.70
CA LEU A 125 1.28 -5.82 -13.35
C LEU A 125 0.20 -4.91 -12.82
N VAL A 126 -1.01 -5.42 -12.56
CA VAL A 126 -2.11 -4.60 -12.05
C VAL A 126 -1.92 -4.25 -10.58
N VAL A 127 -1.62 -5.25 -9.74
CA VAL A 127 -1.64 -5.11 -8.28
C VAL A 127 -0.46 -4.28 -7.78
N THR A 128 0.75 -4.50 -8.26
CA THR A 128 1.94 -3.82 -7.76
C THR A 128 1.87 -2.28 -7.85
N PRO A 129 1.59 -1.67 -9.02
CA PRO A 129 1.48 -0.22 -9.11
C PRO A 129 0.24 0.32 -8.39
N ALA A 130 -0.88 -0.41 -8.39
CA ALA A 130 -2.09 0.01 -7.68
C ALA A 130 -1.86 0.11 -6.17
N VAL A 131 -1.27 -0.93 -5.56
CA VAL A 131 -0.89 -0.95 -4.14
C VAL A 131 0.13 0.15 -3.84
N GLY A 132 1.15 0.27 -4.70
CA GLY A 132 2.19 1.29 -4.55
C GLY A 132 1.63 2.71 -4.51
N VAL A 133 0.79 3.06 -5.49
CA VAL A 133 0.19 4.40 -5.59
C VAL A 133 -0.78 4.65 -4.44
N ALA A 134 -1.63 3.67 -4.08
CA ALA A 134 -2.57 3.83 -2.98
C ALA A 134 -1.83 4.16 -1.66
N LEU A 135 -0.80 3.40 -1.32
CA LEU A 135 -0.10 3.57 -0.05
C LEU A 135 0.76 4.83 -0.01
N LEU A 136 1.40 5.20 -1.13
CA LEU A 136 2.13 6.47 -1.23
C LEU A 136 1.18 7.66 -1.15
N ALA A 137 0.02 7.60 -1.81
CA ALA A 137 -1.00 8.63 -1.70
C ALA A 137 -1.53 8.77 -0.26
N PHE A 138 -1.78 7.65 0.41
CA PHE A 138 -2.16 7.66 1.83
C PHE A 138 -1.09 8.31 2.70
N ALA A 139 0.15 7.86 2.59
CA ALA A 139 1.25 8.40 3.38
C ALA A 139 1.48 9.90 3.11
N TRP A 140 1.32 10.34 1.86
CA TRP A 140 1.39 11.75 1.49
C TRP A 140 0.26 12.58 2.13
N CYS A 141 -0.99 12.13 2.02
CA CYS A 141 -2.13 12.82 2.60
C CYS A 141 -2.04 12.92 4.13
N GLU A 142 -1.62 11.84 4.80
CA GLU A 142 -1.37 11.83 6.24
C GLU A 142 -0.23 12.76 6.63
N ALA A 143 0.89 12.73 5.91
CA ALA A 143 2.01 13.62 6.18
C ALA A 143 1.65 15.10 5.97
N ARG A 144 0.77 15.41 5.00
CA ARG A 144 0.26 16.76 4.77
C ARG A 144 -0.68 17.21 5.89
N ALA A 145 -1.61 16.36 6.31
CA ALA A 145 -2.52 16.67 7.41
C ALA A 145 -1.76 17.02 8.71
N LEU A 146 -0.64 16.35 8.97
CA LEU A 146 0.24 16.62 10.12
C LEU A 146 1.10 17.89 10.00
N ARG A 147 1.16 18.52 8.81
CA ARG A 147 1.89 19.78 8.58
C ARG A 147 0.95 20.98 8.63
N ASP A 148 -0.30 20.79 8.20
CA ASP A 148 -1.29 21.86 8.05
C ASP A 148 -2.21 22.01 9.28
N GLY A 149 -2.20 21.04 10.21
CA GLY A 149 -2.93 21.07 11.49
C GLY A 149 -2.04 21.46 12.67
#